data_AF-A8GMW2-F1
#
_entry.id   AF-A8GMW2-F1
#
_cell.length_a   1.000
_cell.length_b   1.000
_cell.length_c   1.000
_cell.angle_alpha   90.00
_cell.angle_beta   90.00
_cell.angle_gamma   90.00
#
_symmetry.space_group_name_H-M   'P 1'
#
loop_
_entity.id
_entity.type
_entity.pdbx_description
1 polymer ?
#
loop_
_entity_poly.entity_id
_entity_poly.type
_entity_poly.pdbx_seq_one_letter_code
_entity_poly.pdbx_strand_id
1 'polypeptide(L)'
;MGASVGTLKTINIGDANTWQSFLIEVSNANLALITSSNSSINFGNANSQLTAPIDQTITFANNFKGGGIVILNGNGHNLIIDGIKGVTLGTAGKELAELNIKGDVTITNNLDIHNSNKLNIQKGAYCPDQSLTFAKIAEINIVEVAGAVSYALDAVNDDFKLNTGGMKFIHADSVLNLNNSAKAYDHTINLTGPLYSGHDKFGIIKLTTGDKNLIIDNNGNDDNTLGMEWHRLKGLDFVSTGNDTINLQAGIDVESIVLEIHAITFNKVNANIRFEDDTIYTATGNIKGDVIDF
;
A
#
# COMPACT_ATOMS: atom_id res chain seq x y z
N MET A 1 30.88 -19.23 -9.01
CA MET A 1 30.31 -20.02 -10.12
C MET A 1 28.80 -19.84 -10.04
N GLY A 2 28.17 -19.22 -11.04
CA GLY A 2 26.71 -19.05 -11.05
C GLY A 2 26.05 -20.32 -11.57
N ALA A 3 25.17 -20.93 -10.78
CA ALA A 3 24.26 -21.95 -11.29
C ALA A 3 23.10 -21.23 -11.98
N SER A 4 22.93 -21.43 -13.29
CA SER A 4 21.75 -20.99 -14.02
C SER A 4 20.85 -22.18 -14.30
N VAL A 5 19.59 -22.11 -13.89
CA VAL A 5 18.56 -22.96 -14.47
C VAL A 5 18.30 -22.41 -15.88
N GLY A 6 18.39 -23.25 -16.91
CA GLY A 6 18.17 -22.83 -18.30
C GLY A 6 16.77 -22.23 -18.53
N THR A 7 16.50 -21.72 -19.74
CA THR A 7 15.20 -21.10 -20.07
C THR A 7 14.06 -22.11 -19.95
N LEU A 8 13.31 -22.05 -18.86
CA LEU A 8 12.10 -22.85 -18.65
C LEU A 8 10.90 -22.21 -19.36
N LYS A 9 10.07 -23.02 -20.04
CA LYS A 9 8.89 -22.53 -20.76
C LYS A 9 7.64 -22.44 -19.89
N THR A 10 7.50 -23.34 -18.91
CA THR A 10 6.42 -23.28 -17.91
C THR A 10 6.93 -23.94 -16.64
N ILE A 11 6.70 -23.29 -15.50
CA ILE A 11 6.81 -23.94 -14.19
C ILE A 11 5.38 -24.06 -13.67
N ASN A 12 4.87 -25.29 -13.60
CA ASN A 12 3.60 -25.56 -12.91
C ASN A 12 3.93 -25.98 -11.49
N ILE A 13 3.38 -25.25 -10.53
CA ILE A 13 3.54 -25.52 -9.12
C ILE A 13 2.19 -26.02 -8.61
N GLY A 14 2.14 -27.33 -8.38
CA GLY A 14 0.98 -28.07 -7.90
C GLY A 14 -0.12 -28.39 -8.90
N ASP A 15 -1.03 -29.26 -8.45
CA ASP A 15 -2.20 -29.69 -9.20
C ASP A 15 -3.42 -28.84 -8.83
N ALA A 16 -4.25 -28.56 -9.83
CA ALA A 16 -5.52 -27.86 -9.64
C ALA A 16 -6.33 -28.49 -8.49
N ASN A 17 -6.68 -27.68 -7.50
CA ASN A 17 -7.53 -28.04 -6.35
C ASN A 17 -6.86 -28.97 -5.31
N THR A 18 -5.53 -29.04 -5.27
CA THR A 18 -4.79 -29.70 -4.18
C THR A 18 -4.00 -28.68 -3.39
N TRP A 19 -4.02 -28.79 -2.05
CA TRP A 19 -3.21 -27.93 -1.18
C TRP A 19 -1.74 -28.30 -1.35
N GLN A 20 -0.99 -27.42 -1.98
CA GLN A 20 0.46 -27.54 -2.09
C GLN A 20 1.07 -26.22 -1.64
N SER A 21 2.21 -26.30 -0.95
CA SER A 21 3.00 -25.15 -0.54
C SER A 21 4.30 -25.17 -1.32
N PHE A 22 4.60 -24.06 -1.97
CA PHE A 22 5.85 -23.87 -2.68
C PHE A 22 6.62 -22.74 -2.02
N LEU A 23 7.84 -23.07 -1.59
CA LEU A 23 8.78 -22.16 -0.97
C LEU A 23 9.98 -21.99 -1.89
N ILE A 24 10.27 -20.75 -2.27
CA ILE A 24 11.58 -20.38 -2.79
C ILE A 24 12.32 -19.69 -1.65
N GLU A 25 13.41 -20.32 -1.21
CA GLU A 25 14.39 -19.74 -0.30
C GLU A 25 15.74 -19.79 -1.01
N VAL A 26 16.34 -18.63 -1.26
CA VAL A 26 17.61 -18.55 -1.99
C VAL A 26 18.56 -17.65 -1.23
N SER A 27 19.75 -18.15 -0.93
CA SER A 27 20.83 -17.39 -0.27
C SER A 27 21.62 -16.49 -1.23
N ASN A 28 21.10 -16.28 -2.45
CA ASN A 28 21.66 -15.34 -3.42
C ASN A 28 20.84 -14.04 -3.38
N ALA A 29 21.55 -12.92 -3.21
CA ALA A 29 20.95 -11.59 -3.10
C ALA A 29 20.14 -11.18 -4.34
N ASN A 30 20.36 -11.82 -5.50
CA ASN A 30 19.57 -11.55 -6.71
C ASN A 30 19.06 -12.87 -7.31
N LEU A 31 17.74 -13.03 -7.35
CA LEU A 31 17.07 -14.12 -8.06
C LEU A 31 16.30 -13.55 -9.25
N ALA A 32 16.64 -14.00 -10.46
CA ALA A 32 15.86 -13.64 -11.65
C ALA A 32 14.98 -14.84 -12.04
N LEU A 33 13.66 -14.69 -11.89
CA LEU A 33 12.70 -15.69 -12.39
C LEU A 33 12.36 -15.34 -13.85
N ILE A 34 13.32 -15.62 -14.72
CA ILE A 34 13.22 -15.34 -16.16
C ILE A 34 12.83 -16.61 -16.88
N THR A 35 11.65 -16.57 -17.50
CA THR A 35 11.21 -17.55 -18.48
C THR A 35 11.07 -16.87 -19.85
N SER A 36 11.03 -17.60 -20.96
CA SER A 36 10.90 -16.97 -22.31
C SER A 36 9.61 -16.15 -22.44
N SER A 37 9.51 -15.18 -23.34
CA SER A 37 8.36 -14.24 -23.46
C SER A 37 6.95 -14.87 -23.61
N ASN A 38 6.88 -16.19 -23.85
CA ASN A 38 5.64 -16.97 -23.93
C ASN A 38 5.50 -17.97 -22.76
N SER A 39 6.15 -17.67 -21.65
CA SER A 39 6.23 -18.55 -20.50
C SER A 39 5.48 -17.95 -19.32
N SER A 40 4.98 -18.81 -18.46
CA SER A 40 4.32 -18.39 -17.23
C SER A 40 4.73 -19.31 -16.10
N ILE A 41 4.86 -18.75 -14.92
CA ILE A 41 4.84 -19.54 -13.68
C ILE A 41 3.37 -19.62 -13.26
N ASN A 42 2.86 -20.83 -13.18
CA ASN A 42 1.46 -21.10 -12.91
C ASN A 42 1.34 -21.82 -11.58
N PHE A 43 0.64 -21.20 -10.63
CA PHE A 43 0.45 -21.74 -9.29
C PHE A 43 -0.80 -22.62 -9.17
N GLY A 44 -1.62 -22.83 -10.21
CA GLY A 44 -2.63 -23.90 -10.22
C GLY A 44 -3.56 -23.99 -8.99
N ASN A 45 -3.99 -22.87 -8.40
CA ASN A 45 -4.73 -22.77 -7.11
C ASN A 45 -3.95 -23.17 -5.83
N ALA A 46 -2.66 -23.43 -5.92
CA ALA A 46 -1.78 -23.71 -4.79
C ALA A 46 -1.47 -22.45 -3.98
N ASN A 47 -1.22 -22.63 -2.69
CA ASN A 47 -0.71 -21.58 -1.83
C ASN A 47 0.81 -21.49 -2.02
N SER A 48 1.33 -20.28 -2.17
CA SER A 48 2.74 -20.07 -2.51
C SER A 48 3.33 -19.05 -1.57
N GLN A 49 4.58 -19.28 -1.16
CA GLN A 49 5.30 -18.40 -0.28
C GLN A 49 6.69 -18.10 -0.83
N LEU A 50 7.01 -16.81 -0.87
CA LEU A 50 8.35 -16.32 -1.15
C LEU A 50 8.90 -15.71 0.13
N THR A 51 10.02 -16.22 0.61
CA THR A 51 10.64 -15.73 1.85
C THR A 51 12.08 -15.33 1.58
N ALA A 52 12.47 -14.14 2.06
CA ALA A 52 13.83 -13.65 1.99
C ALA A 52 14.63 -14.14 3.21
N PRO A 53 15.59 -15.05 3.05
CA PRO A 53 16.49 -15.46 4.14
C PRO A 53 17.66 -14.46 4.34
N ILE A 54 17.82 -13.52 3.41
CA ILE A 54 18.78 -12.42 3.35
C ILE A 54 18.13 -11.27 2.56
N ASP A 55 18.71 -10.07 2.57
CA ASP A 55 18.27 -9.00 1.67
C ASP A 55 18.34 -9.49 0.21
N GLN A 56 17.21 -9.43 -0.49
CA GLN A 56 17.05 -10.11 -1.77
C GLN A 56 16.18 -9.32 -2.73
N THR A 57 16.63 -9.23 -3.98
CA THR A 57 15.82 -8.76 -5.11
C THR A 57 15.38 -9.94 -5.96
N ILE A 58 14.08 -10.00 -6.26
CA ILE A 58 13.45 -10.99 -7.12
C ILE A 58 12.79 -10.30 -8.30
N THR A 59 13.38 -10.49 -9.49
CA THR A 59 12.84 -9.90 -10.72
C THR A 59 11.90 -10.87 -11.42
N PHE A 60 10.68 -10.39 -11.69
CA PHE A 60 9.64 -11.05 -12.45
C PHE A 60 9.60 -10.54 -13.88
N ALA A 61 10.04 -11.39 -14.81
CA ALA A 61 10.05 -11.08 -16.24
C ALA A 61 8.82 -11.62 -17.00
N ASN A 62 7.91 -12.33 -16.32
CA ASN A 62 6.75 -12.98 -16.93
C ASN A 62 5.54 -12.97 -16.01
N ASN A 63 4.35 -13.09 -16.59
CA ASN A 63 3.10 -13.13 -15.83
C ASN A 63 3.02 -14.37 -14.94
N PHE A 64 2.61 -14.15 -13.70
CA PHE A 64 2.29 -15.20 -12.74
C PHE A 64 0.80 -15.47 -12.79
N LYS A 65 0.43 -16.67 -13.21
CA LYS A 65 -0.98 -17.11 -13.25
C LYS A 65 -1.28 -17.79 -11.93
N GLY A 66 -2.17 -17.19 -11.13
CA GLY A 66 -2.51 -17.69 -9.81
C GLY A 66 -3.95 -18.15 -9.70
N GLY A 67 -4.37 -18.36 -8.45
CA GLY A 67 -5.69 -18.87 -8.06
C GLY A 67 -5.78 -19.17 -6.56
N GLY A 68 -4.62 -19.36 -5.91
CA GLY A 68 -4.50 -19.58 -4.47
C GLY A 68 -3.99 -18.35 -3.72
N ILE A 69 -3.47 -18.57 -2.51
CA ILE A 69 -2.91 -17.55 -1.63
C ILE A 69 -1.43 -17.37 -1.92
N VAL A 70 -0.97 -16.13 -2.11
CA VAL A 70 0.46 -15.80 -2.22
C VAL A 70 0.91 -15.08 -0.96
N ILE A 71 2.07 -15.44 -0.43
CA ILE A 71 2.72 -14.79 0.72
C ILE A 71 4.09 -14.26 0.26
N LEU A 72 4.31 -12.96 0.42
CA LEU A 72 5.62 -12.33 0.30
C LEU A 72 6.12 -12.01 1.71
N ASN A 73 7.27 -12.56 2.11
CA ASN A 73 7.79 -12.46 3.46
C ASN A 73 9.25 -12.00 3.49
N GLY A 74 9.50 -10.77 3.93
CA GLY A 74 10.84 -10.24 4.16
C GLY A 74 11.58 -10.94 5.31
N ASN A 75 10.86 -11.49 6.30
CA ASN A 75 11.43 -12.27 7.42
C ASN A 75 12.60 -11.58 8.16
N GLY A 76 12.52 -10.26 8.36
CA GLY A 76 13.59 -9.46 8.99
C GLY A 76 14.67 -8.96 8.03
N HIS A 77 14.50 -9.23 6.73
CA HIS A 77 15.31 -8.75 5.62
C HIS A 77 14.45 -7.98 4.61
N ASN A 78 15.10 -7.22 3.73
CA ASN A 78 14.40 -6.54 2.64
C ASN A 78 14.17 -7.48 1.45
N LEU A 79 12.92 -7.78 1.15
CA LEU A 79 12.51 -8.49 -0.07
C LEU A 79 12.03 -7.49 -1.12
N ILE A 80 12.81 -7.29 -2.18
CA ILE A 80 12.40 -6.46 -3.31
C ILE A 80 11.78 -7.35 -4.38
N ILE A 81 10.53 -7.10 -4.76
CA ILE A 81 9.88 -7.72 -5.91
C ILE A 81 9.86 -6.72 -7.06
N ASP A 82 10.57 -7.05 -8.12
CA ASP A 82 10.79 -6.17 -9.24
C ASP A 82 10.07 -6.66 -10.50
N GLY A 83 9.02 -5.96 -10.93
CA GLY A 83 8.28 -6.30 -12.14
C GLY A 83 8.92 -5.70 -13.39
N ILE A 84 8.91 -6.42 -14.51
CA ILE A 84 9.09 -5.77 -15.81
C ILE A 84 7.74 -5.17 -16.23
N LYS A 85 7.72 -3.93 -16.74
CA LYS A 85 6.49 -3.24 -17.17
C LYS A 85 5.58 -4.16 -18.02
N GLY A 86 4.33 -4.30 -17.59
CA GLY A 86 3.33 -5.15 -18.24
C GLY A 86 3.31 -6.60 -17.74
N VAL A 87 4.19 -6.96 -16.81
CA VAL A 87 4.13 -8.23 -16.08
C VAL A 87 3.08 -8.13 -14.96
N THR A 88 2.27 -9.18 -14.84
CA THR A 88 1.20 -9.26 -13.85
C THR A 88 1.45 -10.35 -12.79
N LEU A 89 1.03 -10.09 -11.54
CA LEU A 89 0.70 -11.14 -10.56
C LEU A 89 -0.81 -11.39 -10.59
N GLY A 90 -1.19 -12.61 -10.94
CA GLY A 90 -2.55 -12.93 -11.35
C GLY A 90 -2.77 -12.59 -12.83
N THR A 91 -3.79 -13.19 -13.42
CA THR A 91 -4.29 -12.83 -14.77
C THR A 91 -5.80 -12.99 -14.79
N ALA A 92 -6.50 -12.35 -15.73
CA ALA A 92 -7.96 -12.50 -15.86
C ALA A 92 -8.40 -13.98 -15.91
N GLY A 93 -9.39 -14.34 -15.08
CA GLY A 93 -9.89 -15.72 -14.88
C GLY A 93 -8.96 -16.63 -14.06
N LYS A 94 -7.86 -16.08 -13.55
CA LYS A 94 -6.81 -16.72 -12.73
C LYS A 94 -6.21 -15.69 -11.76
N GLU A 95 -7.09 -14.92 -11.15
CA GLU A 95 -6.79 -13.90 -10.15
C GLU A 95 -6.23 -14.55 -8.88
N LEU A 96 -5.45 -13.80 -8.11
CA LEU A 96 -5.02 -14.26 -6.79
C LEU A 96 -6.20 -14.21 -5.81
N ALA A 97 -6.45 -15.31 -5.10
CA ALA A 97 -7.46 -15.35 -4.06
C ALA A 97 -7.10 -14.41 -2.91
N GLU A 98 -5.83 -14.42 -2.50
CA GLU A 98 -5.31 -13.54 -1.45
C GLU A 98 -3.81 -13.29 -1.65
N LEU A 99 -3.37 -12.07 -1.40
CA LEU A 99 -1.96 -11.70 -1.26
C LEU A 99 -1.68 -11.29 0.18
N ASN A 100 -0.68 -11.88 0.80
CA ASN A 100 -0.21 -11.54 2.14
C ASN A 100 1.20 -10.95 2.06
N ILE A 101 1.40 -9.79 2.68
CA ILE A 101 2.70 -9.16 2.83
C ILE A 101 3.13 -9.24 4.29
N LYS A 102 4.35 -9.73 4.56
CA LYS A 102 4.93 -9.86 5.91
C LYS A 102 6.37 -9.33 5.91
N GLY A 103 6.76 -8.56 6.92
CA GLY A 103 8.11 -7.97 6.97
C GLY A 103 8.40 -7.03 5.79
N ASP A 104 9.63 -6.53 5.68
CA ASP A 104 9.98 -5.51 4.67
C ASP A 104 9.91 -6.09 3.25
N VAL A 105 8.93 -5.63 2.46
CA VAL A 105 8.69 -6.10 1.09
C VAL A 105 8.47 -4.92 0.17
N THR A 106 9.44 -4.56 -0.65
CA THR A 106 9.33 -3.46 -1.61
C THR A 106 8.85 -3.97 -2.97
N ILE A 107 7.91 -3.26 -3.63
CA ILE A 107 7.42 -3.62 -4.98
C ILE A 107 7.75 -2.50 -5.96
N THR A 108 8.50 -2.82 -7.02
CA THR A 108 9.01 -1.82 -7.99
C THR A 108 8.59 -2.09 -9.43
N ASN A 109 8.80 -1.08 -10.28
CA ASN A 109 8.76 -1.15 -11.75
C ASN A 109 7.42 -1.60 -12.37
N ASN A 110 6.30 -1.15 -11.82
CA ASN A 110 4.95 -1.31 -12.40
C ASN A 110 4.50 -2.78 -12.52
N LEU A 111 4.82 -3.58 -11.52
CA LEU A 111 4.25 -4.91 -11.34
C LEU A 111 2.74 -4.81 -11.12
N ASP A 112 1.94 -5.32 -12.05
CA ASP A 112 0.48 -5.21 -11.95
C ASP A 112 -0.13 -6.37 -11.16
N ILE A 113 -0.73 -6.10 -10.00
CA ILE A 113 -1.61 -7.10 -9.36
C ILE A 113 -2.97 -7.06 -10.03
N HIS A 114 -3.19 -8.05 -10.89
CA HIS A 114 -4.42 -8.13 -11.63
C HIS A 114 -5.54 -8.69 -10.77
N ASN A 115 -6.49 -7.82 -10.38
CA ASN A 115 -7.78 -8.16 -9.79
C ASN A 115 -7.69 -9.17 -8.62
N SER A 116 -6.65 -9.09 -7.78
CA SER A 116 -6.65 -9.90 -6.56
C SER A 116 -7.86 -9.51 -5.71
N ASN A 117 -8.50 -10.51 -5.11
CA ASN A 117 -9.68 -10.28 -4.30
C ASN A 117 -9.33 -9.62 -2.96
N LYS A 118 -8.16 -9.94 -2.40
CA LYS A 118 -7.81 -9.58 -1.04
C LYS A 118 -6.32 -9.38 -0.82
N LEU A 119 -5.96 -8.29 -0.18
CA LEU A 119 -4.61 -7.95 0.28
C LEU A 119 -4.61 -7.91 1.81
N ASN A 120 -3.68 -8.62 2.44
CA ASN A 120 -3.43 -8.52 3.87
C ASN A 120 -2.01 -8.01 4.10
N ILE A 121 -1.88 -6.87 4.77
CA ILE A 121 -0.60 -6.31 5.19
C ILE A 121 -0.38 -6.69 6.65
N GLN A 122 0.70 -7.41 6.95
CA GLN A 122 1.03 -7.91 8.29
C GLN A 122 2.13 -7.10 8.95
N LYS A 123 2.39 -7.35 10.25
CA LYS A 123 3.40 -6.65 11.07
C LYS A 123 4.73 -6.48 10.35
N GLY A 124 5.27 -5.26 10.41
CA GLY A 124 6.58 -4.91 9.87
C GLY A 124 6.63 -4.80 8.35
N ALA A 125 5.49 -4.71 7.66
CA ALA A 125 5.46 -4.64 6.21
C ALA A 125 5.59 -3.21 5.66
N TYR A 126 6.82 -2.81 5.32
CA TYR A 126 7.03 -1.64 4.47
C TYR A 126 6.95 -2.04 2.99
N CYS A 127 5.97 -1.49 2.26
CA CYS A 127 5.69 -1.85 0.86
C CYS A 127 5.46 -0.61 -0.01
N PRO A 128 6.49 0.20 -0.30
CA PRO A 128 6.35 1.31 -1.23
C PRO A 128 5.99 0.77 -2.62
N ASP A 129 4.69 0.72 -2.90
CA ASP A 129 4.16 0.22 -4.15
C ASP A 129 4.25 1.31 -5.21
N GLN A 130 5.30 1.26 -6.02
CA GLN A 130 5.49 2.16 -7.16
C GLN A 130 4.64 1.76 -8.38
N SER A 131 3.96 0.60 -8.35
CA SER A 131 3.08 0.15 -9.44
C SER A 131 1.70 0.77 -9.38
N LEU A 132 1.28 1.21 -8.20
CA LEU A 132 -0.03 1.82 -7.94
C LEU A 132 -1.21 0.87 -8.19
N THR A 133 -0.94 -0.44 -8.28
CA THR A 133 -1.97 -1.46 -8.56
C THR A 133 -2.52 -2.09 -7.29
N PHE A 134 -1.74 -2.14 -6.21
CA PHE A 134 -2.18 -2.71 -4.93
C PHE A 134 -3.26 -1.82 -4.30
N ALA A 135 -3.17 -0.51 -4.54
CA ALA A 135 -4.14 0.48 -4.11
C ALA A 135 -5.56 0.22 -4.66
N LYS A 136 -5.71 -0.62 -5.70
CA LYS A 136 -6.99 -0.94 -6.36
C LYS A 136 -7.57 -2.30 -5.98
N ILE A 137 -6.90 -3.07 -5.11
CA ILE A 137 -7.37 -4.38 -4.67
C ILE A 137 -8.72 -4.24 -3.96
N ALA A 138 -9.62 -5.19 -4.19
CA ALA A 138 -11.03 -5.10 -3.77
C ALA A 138 -11.19 -5.08 -2.24
N GLU A 139 -10.44 -5.90 -1.50
CA GLU A 139 -10.41 -5.92 -0.05
C GLU A 139 -8.97 -5.73 0.45
N ILE A 140 -8.70 -4.69 1.22
CA ILE A 140 -7.37 -4.40 1.77
C ILE A 140 -7.48 -4.37 3.29
N ASN A 141 -6.92 -5.39 3.93
CA ASN A 141 -6.85 -5.46 5.37
C ASN A 141 -5.45 -5.06 5.85
N ILE A 142 -5.39 -4.05 6.70
CA ILE A 142 -4.17 -3.63 7.37
C ILE A 142 -4.20 -4.31 8.75
N VAL A 143 -3.64 -5.52 8.77
CA VAL A 143 -3.84 -6.53 9.81
C VAL A 143 -2.64 -6.60 10.73
N GLU A 144 -2.89 -6.60 12.04
CA GLU A 144 -2.01 -7.38 12.92
C GLU A 144 -2.78 -8.41 13.73
N VAL A 145 -2.07 -9.50 14.01
CA VAL A 145 -2.47 -10.49 15.01
C VAL A 145 -1.96 -10.09 16.41
N ALA A 146 -1.02 -9.12 16.57
CA ALA A 146 -0.52 -8.66 17.88
C ALA A 146 0.25 -7.28 17.91
N GLY A 147 -0.36 -6.15 17.52
CA GLY A 147 0.28 -4.81 17.59
C GLY A 147 0.00 -3.85 16.42
N ALA A 148 0.74 -2.74 16.34
CA ALA A 148 0.61 -1.72 15.28
C ALA A 148 1.38 -2.12 13.99
N VAL A 149 0.74 -2.00 12.82
CA VAL A 149 1.37 -2.19 11.49
C VAL A 149 1.35 -0.89 10.71
N SER A 150 2.43 -0.57 10.01
CA SER A 150 2.42 0.48 9.01
C SER A 150 2.41 -0.13 7.62
N TYR A 151 1.46 0.27 6.78
CA TYR A 151 1.46 0.03 5.34
C TYR A 151 1.76 1.36 4.63
N ALA A 152 2.59 1.39 3.60
CA ALA A 152 2.96 2.64 2.92
C ALA A 152 2.69 2.54 1.42
N LEU A 153 1.99 3.52 0.84
CA LEU A 153 1.80 3.68 -0.60
C LEU A 153 2.48 4.99 -1.02
N ASP A 154 3.27 4.96 -2.10
CA ASP A 154 4.07 6.11 -2.51
C ASP A 154 3.84 6.46 -3.98
N ALA A 155 3.29 7.65 -4.23
CA ALA A 155 3.06 8.20 -5.55
C ALA A 155 4.39 8.70 -6.16
N VAL A 156 5.34 7.80 -6.41
CA VAL A 156 6.67 8.18 -6.96
C VAL A 156 6.60 8.54 -8.43
N ASN A 157 5.74 7.84 -9.18
CA ASN A 157 5.76 7.83 -10.65
C ASN A 157 4.53 8.48 -11.28
N ASP A 158 3.37 8.39 -10.65
CA ASP A 158 2.09 8.83 -11.20
C ASP A 158 1.04 8.99 -10.10
N ASP A 159 -0.06 9.64 -10.46
CA ASP A 159 -1.27 9.69 -9.65
C ASP A 159 -1.92 8.31 -9.57
N PHE A 160 -2.67 8.06 -8.49
CA PHE A 160 -3.37 6.78 -8.36
C PHE A 160 -4.74 6.87 -7.71
N LYS A 161 -5.50 5.80 -7.92
CA LYS A 161 -6.80 5.58 -7.28
C LYS A 161 -6.62 4.65 -6.10
N LEU A 162 -7.15 5.07 -4.95
CA LEU A 162 -7.12 4.32 -3.71
C LEU A 162 -8.52 3.77 -3.42
N ASN A 163 -8.64 2.43 -3.37
CA ASN A 163 -9.89 1.73 -3.07
C ASN A 163 -10.24 1.78 -1.57
N THR A 164 -10.54 2.97 -1.08
CA THR A 164 -10.96 3.26 0.30
C THR A 164 -12.16 2.46 0.76
N GLY A 165 -13.14 2.21 -0.12
CA GLY A 165 -14.32 1.39 0.21
C GLY A 165 -13.99 -0.08 0.50
N GLY A 166 -12.85 -0.57 0.00
CA GLY A 166 -12.35 -1.92 0.26
C GLY A 166 -11.42 -2.05 1.48
N MET A 167 -11.01 -0.93 2.09
CA MET A 167 -10.02 -0.92 3.15
C MET A 167 -10.62 -1.15 4.53
N LYS A 168 -9.89 -1.86 5.39
CA LYS A 168 -10.23 -2.09 6.81
C LYS A 168 -8.99 -2.07 7.68
N PHE A 169 -9.10 -1.42 8.83
CA PHE A 169 -8.10 -1.47 9.89
C PHE A 169 -8.51 -2.53 10.92
N ILE A 170 -7.64 -3.50 11.17
CA ILE A 170 -7.94 -4.56 12.14
C ILE A 170 -7.49 -4.18 13.56
N HIS A 171 -6.68 -3.13 13.70
CA HIS A 171 -6.20 -2.62 14.98
C HIS A 171 -6.25 -1.09 15.02
N ALA A 172 -6.42 -0.53 16.23
CA ALA A 172 -6.57 0.90 16.41
C ALA A 172 -5.33 1.70 16.00
N ASP A 173 -4.15 1.12 16.23
CA ASP A 173 -2.84 1.72 15.94
C ASP A 173 -2.26 1.34 14.56
N SER A 174 -3.02 0.64 13.71
CA SER A 174 -2.56 0.35 12.35
C SER A 174 -2.49 1.65 11.54
N VAL A 175 -1.40 1.85 10.80
CA VAL A 175 -1.14 3.07 10.02
C VAL A 175 -1.19 2.75 8.53
N LEU A 176 -1.94 3.54 7.75
CA LEU A 176 -1.77 3.65 6.30
C LEU A 176 -1.03 4.96 6.01
N ASN A 177 0.18 4.85 5.48
CA ASN A 177 1.02 5.96 5.08
C ASN A 177 0.83 6.21 3.58
N LEU A 178 0.38 7.40 3.21
CA LEU A 178 0.21 7.84 1.84
C LEU A 178 1.23 8.92 1.56
N ASN A 179 2.12 8.64 0.61
CA ASN A 179 3.31 9.45 0.38
C ASN A 179 3.31 10.03 -1.04
N ASN A 180 3.89 11.22 -1.16
CA ASN A 180 4.53 11.66 -2.40
C ASN A 180 6.02 11.89 -2.13
N SER A 181 6.86 10.92 -2.51
CA SER A 181 8.33 11.08 -2.51
C SER A 181 8.92 11.49 -3.86
N ALA A 182 8.08 11.77 -4.87
CA ALA A 182 8.55 12.25 -6.16
C ALA A 182 9.27 13.60 -6.02
N LYS A 183 10.37 13.74 -6.76
CA LYS A 183 11.20 14.97 -6.72
C LYS A 183 10.76 16.02 -7.74
N ALA A 184 10.00 15.61 -8.74
CA ALA A 184 9.73 16.42 -9.92
C ALA A 184 8.27 16.86 -10.05
N TYR A 185 7.33 16.08 -9.52
CA TYR A 185 5.91 16.28 -9.76
C TYR A 185 5.09 16.19 -8.48
N ASP A 186 4.09 17.08 -8.39
CA ASP A 186 3.00 16.94 -7.44
C ASP A 186 2.18 15.71 -7.85
N HIS A 187 1.63 15.01 -6.87
CA HIS A 187 0.84 13.81 -7.13
C HIS A 187 -0.47 13.79 -6.36
N THR A 188 -1.45 13.17 -7.02
CA THR A 188 -2.83 13.04 -6.55
C THR A 188 -3.17 11.60 -6.22
N ILE A 189 -3.72 11.40 -5.03
CA ILE A 189 -4.35 10.15 -4.61
C ILE A 189 -5.86 10.37 -4.61
N ASN A 190 -6.52 9.70 -5.54
CA ASN A 190 -7.96 9.80 -5.75
C ASN A 190 -8.67 8.71 -4.94
N LEU A 191 -9.49 9.12 -3.98
CA LEU A 191 -10.33 8.20 -3.22
C LEU A 191 -11.47 7.69 -4.11
N THR A 192 -11.83 6.40 -3.99
CA THR A 192 -12.93 5.82 -4.79
C THR A 192 -14.19 5.51 -3.97
N GLY A 193 -14.17 5.80 -2.67
CA GLY A 193 -15.28 5.60 -1.74
C GLY A 193 -14.98 6.21 -0.37
N PRO A 194 -15.92 6.14 0.59
CA PRO A 194 -15.61 6.42 1.99
C PRO A 194 -14.68 5.36 2.56
N LEU A 195 -13.70 5.78 3.35
CA LEU A 195 -12.85 4.84 4.10
C LEU A 195 -13.59 4.39 5.36
N TYR A 196 -14.02 3.13 5.38
CA TYR A 196 -14.58 2.48 6.56
C TYR A 196 -13.49 1.81 7.39
N SER A 197 -13.20 2.34 8.58
CA SER A 197 -12.16 1.78 9.46
C SER A 197 -12.46 0.36 9.97
N GLY A 198 -13.66 -0.16 9.79
CA GLY A 198 -14.12 -1.44 10.36
C GLY A 198 -14.72 -1.30 11.75
N HIS A 199 -14.17 -0.39 12.56
CA HIS A 199 -14.60 -0.07 13.93
C HIS A 199 -14.34 1.41 14.24
N ASP A 200 -15.15 2.02 15.12
CA ASP A 200 -14.90 3.42 15.53
C ASP A 200 -13.52 3.54 16.21
N LYS A 201 -12.78 4.58 15.84
CA LYS A 201 -11.42 4.90 16.32
C LYS A 201 -10.38 3.85 15.98
N PHE A 202 -10.53 3.23 14.81
CA PHE A 202 -9.52 2.30 14.29
C PHE A 202 -8.76 2.91 13.12
N GLY A 203 -7.45 2.67 13.11
CA GLY A 203 -6.58 3.09 12.03
C GLY A 203 -6.14 4.55 12.12
N ILE A 204 -4.92 4.78 11.67
CA ILE A 204 -4.32 6.09 11.51
C ILE A 204 -3.97 6.25 10.04
N ILE A 205 -4.35 7.36 9.44
CA ILE A 205 -3.84 7.75 8.13
C ILE A 205 -2.66 8.68 8.37
N LYS A 206 -1.53 8.39 7.74
CA LYS A 206 -0.37 9.29 7.74
C LYS A 206 -0.16 9.81 6.33
N LEU A 207 -0.05 11.11 6.17
CA LEU A 207 0.14 11.76 4.88
C LEU A 207 1.53 12.40 4.88
N THR A 208 2.39 11.97 3.96
CA THR A 208 3.77 12.42 3.91
C THR A 208 4.11 13.06 2.57
N THR A 209 4.75 14.23 2.61
CA THR A 209 5.28 14.93 1.42
C THR A 209 6.76 15.28 1.60
N GLY A 210 7.49 15.30 0.48
CA GLY A 210 8.88 15.74 0.38
C GLY A 210 9.03 17.05 -0.36
N ASP A 211 9.58 16.98 -1.57
CA ASP A 211 9.92 18.11 -2.46
C ASP A 211 8.75 18.57 -3.36
N LYS A 212 7.59 17.91 -3.25
CA LYS A 212 6.43 18.07 -4.13
C LYS A 212 5.12 17.82 -3.40
N ASN A 213 4.08 18.52 -3.78
CA ASN A 213 2.80 18.50 -3.08
C ASN A 213 2.13 17.11 -3.15
N LEU A 214 1.42 16.77 -2.08
CA LEU A 214 0.51 15.61 -2.05
C LEU A 214 -0.93 16.10 -2.04
N ILE A 215 -1.74 15.63 -2.98
CA ILE A 215 -3.17 15.95 -3.07
C ILE A 215 -3.97 14.70 -2.75
N ILE A 216 -4.89 14.78 -1.79
CA ILE A 216 -5.91 13.75 -1.57
C ILE A 216 -7.23 14.28 -2.14
N ASP A 217 -7.68 13.65 -3.22
CA ASP A 217 -8.84 14.08 -4.00
C ASP A 217 -10.05 13.17 -3.77
N ASN A 218 -11.22 13.75 -3.57
CA ASN A 218 -12.49 13.03 -3.45
C ASN A 218 -13.06 12.63 -4.83
N ASN A 219 -12.37 12.98 -5.91
CA ASN A 219 -12.73 12.74 -7.30
C ASN A 219 -14.13 13.30 -7.64
N GLY A 220 -14.45 14.47 -7.08
CA GLY A 220 -15.72 15.17 -7.28
C GLY A 220 -16.92 14.54 -6.58
N ASN A 221 -16.69 13.60 -5.66
CA ASN A 221 -17.74 12.97 -4.86
C ASN A 221 -17.52 13.23 -3.37
N ASP A 222 -18.40 14.01 -2.75
CA ASP A 222 -18.29 14.39 -1.33
C ASP A 222 -18.43 13.21 -0.35
N ASP A 223 -19.00 12.09 -0.80
CA ASP A 223 -19.06 10.85 -0.01
C ASP A 223 -17.71 10.11 0.06
N ASN A 224 -16.72 10.51 -0.75
CA ASN A 224 -15.39 9.95 -0.69
C ASN A 224 -14.57 10.65 0.40
N THR A 225 -14.60 10.07 1.60
CA THR A 225 -14.02 10.63 2.82
C THR A 225 -12.91 9.77 3.41
N LEU A 226 -12.05 10.38 4.23
CA LEU A 226 -11.15 9.69 5.15
C LEU A 226 -11.86 9.49 6.49
N GLY A 227 -12.29 8.26 6.75
CA GLY A 227 -13.16 7.93 7.88
C GLY A 227 -14.64 8.17 7.56
N MET A 228 -15.51 7.81 8.49
CA MET A 228 -16.95 8.05 8.41
C MET A 228 -17.46 8.60 9.75
N GLU A 229 -18.49 9.43 9.74
CA GLU A 229 -19.13 9.97 10.96
C GLU A 229 -19.43 8.90 12.02
N TRP A 230 -19.91 7.73 11.59
CA TRP A 230 -20.28 6.61 12.46
C TRP A 230 -19.12 5.67 12.79
N HIS A 231 -17.98 5.83 12.11
CA HIS A 231 -16.79 5.00 12.21
C HIS A 231 -15.55 5.84 11.90
N ARG A 232 -15.18 6.67 12.87
CA ARG A 232 -14.07 7.62 12.71
C ARG A 232 -12.75 6.86 12.72
N LEU A 233 -11.75 7.39 12.02
CA LEU A 233 -10.37 6.92 12.20
C LEU A 233 -9.86 7.36 13.59
N LYS A 234 -8.87 6.65 14.12
CA LYS A 234 -8.19 7.08 15.35
C LYS A 234 -7.44 8.39 15.14
N GLY A 235 -6.75 8.51 14.01
CA GLY A 235 -5.85 9.63 13.76
C GLY A 235 -5.65 9.95 12.29
N LEU A 236 -5.29 11.21 12.04
CA LEU A 236 -4.74 11.67 10.77
C LEU A 236 -3.47 12.47 11.06
N ASP A 237 -2.34 11.93 10.64
CA ASP A 237 -1.01 12.49 10.85
C ASP A 237 -0.51 13.11 9.56
N PHE A 238 0.16 14.26 9.66
CA PHE A 238 0.74 14.94 8.52
C PHE A 238 2.23 15.17 8.75
N VAL A 239 3.04 14.84 7.75
CA VAL A 239 4.50 15.03 7.79
C VAL A 239 4.99 15.66 6.49
N SER A 240 5.76 16.74 6.60
CA SER A 240 6.40 17.40 5.46
C SER A 240 7.87 17.52 5.76
N THR A 241 8.68 16.96 4.87
CA THR A 241 10.14 17.00 4.99
C THR A 241 10.77 18.14 4.17
N GLY A 242 9.94 18.90 3.46
CA GLY A 242 10.32 20.03 2.60
C GLY A 242 9.42 21.26 2.82
N ASN A 243 9.40 22.18 1.84
CA ASN A 243 8.55 23.38 1.87
C ASN A 243 7.17 23.13 1.22
N ASP A 244 6.84 21.88 0.94
CA ASP A 244 5.68 21.50 0.14
C ASP A 244 4.40 21.32 0.97
N THR A 245 3.28 21.27 0.27
CA THR A 245 1.93 21.35 0.81
C THR A 245 1.20 20.01 0.70
N ILE A 246 0.40 19.70 1.71
CA ILE A 246 -0.63 18.66 1.62
C ILE A 246 -1.98 19.33 1.39
N ASN A 247 -2.66 18.96 0.30
CA ASN A 247 -3.98 19.47 -0.08
C ASN A 247 -5.04 18.40 0.13
N LEU A 248 -6.01 18.64 1.02
CA LEU A 248 -7.12 17.74 1.29
C LEU A 248 -8.41 18.26 0.68
N GLN A 249 -8.86 17.60 -0.37
CA GLN A 249 -10.14 17.85 -1.02
C GLN A 249 -11.24 16.87 -0.60
N ALA A 250 -10.89 15.85 0.18
CA ALA A 250 -11.82 14.90 0.79
C ALA A 250 -12.33 15.36 2.16
N GLY A 251 -13.54 14.92 2.52
CA GLY A 251 -14.05 15.06 3.88
C GLY A 251 -13.28 14.18 4.86
N ILE A 252 -13.22 14.60 6.13
CA ILE A 252 -12.39 13.98 7.18
C ILE A 252 -13.25 13.74 8.43
N ASP A 253 -13.33 12.48 8.86
CA ASP A 253 -13.99 12.04 10.10
C ASP A 253 -13.00 11.24 10.95
N VAL A 254 -12.33 11.91 11.89
CA VAL A 254 -11.28 11.30 12.73
C VAL A 254 -11.39 11.74 14.20
N GLU A 255 -10.83 10.95 15.12
CA GLU A 255 -10.76 11.32 16.54
C GLU A 255 -9.68 12.36 16.83
N SER A 256 -8.56 12.32 16.12
CA SER A 256 -7.44 13.24 16.34
C SER A 256 -6.70 13.59 15.05
N ILE A 257 -6.10 14.78 15.02
CA ILE A 257 -5.22 15.24 13.94
C ILE A 257 -3.88 15.67 14.56
N VAL A 258 -2.77 15.23 13.96
CA VAL A 258 -1.40 15.62 14.34
C VAL A 258 -0.71 16.28 13.15
N LEU A 259 -0.14 17.48 13.34
CA LEU A 259 0.45 18.29 12.27
C LEU A 259 1.96 18.50 12.49
N GLU A 260 2.79 17.87 11.66
CA GLU A 260 4.24 18.09 11.60
C GLU A 260 4.64 18.59 10.19
N ILE A 261 4.13 19.75 9.78
CA ILE A 261 4.20 20.21 8.37
C ILE A 261 4.41 21.72 8.20
N HIS A 262 4.87 22.11 7.01
CA HIS A 262 5.04 23.51 6.61
C HIS A 262 3.71 24.21 6.26
N ALA A 263 2.85 23.58 5.45
CA ALA A 263 1.57 24.16 5.01
C ALA A 263 0.51 23.08 4.72
N ILE A 264 -0.77 23.39 4.99
CA ILE A 264 -1.93 22.53 4.72
C ILE A 264 -3.15 23.32 4.28
N THR A 265 -3.95 22.73 3.39
CA THR A 265 -5.28 23.23 3.02
C THR A 265 -6.33 22.15 3.28
N PHE A 266 -7.40 22.53 3.99
CA PHE A 266 -8.56 21.67 4.25
C PHE A 266 -9.80 22.21 3.52
N ASN A 267 -10.64 21.33 2.99
CA ASN A 267 -11.95 21.70 2.42
C ASN A 267 -13.14 21.42 3.36
N LYS A 268 -13.11 20.31 4.14
CA LYS A 268 -14.15 19.96 5.12
C LYS A 268 -13.55 19.07 6.23
N VAL A 269 -13.66 19.50 7.49
CA VAL A 269 -13.11 18.78 8.66
C VAL A 269 -14.22 18.56 9.69
N ASN A 270 -14.42 17.32 10.12
CA ASN A 270 -15.30 16.94 11.22
C ASN A 270 -14.49 16.10 12.24
N ALA A 271 -13.59 16.75 12.98
CA ALA A 271 -12.65 16.08 13.87
C ALA A 271 -12.26 16.95 15.07
N ASN A 272 -11.82 16.31 16.17
CA ASN A 272 -11.11 17.02 17.24
C ASN A 272 -9.67 17.24 16.78
N ILE A 273 -9.23 18.49 16.70
CA ILE A 273 -7.86 18.83 16.31
C ILE A 273 -7.03 19.03 17.58
N ARG A 274 -5.96 18.27 17.77
CA ARG A 274 -5.07 18.40 18.94
C ARG A 274 -3.73 18.97 18.51
N PHE A 275 -3.38 20.14 19.02
CA PHE A 275 -2.05 20.73 18.89
C PHE A 275 -1.29 20.43 20.19
N GLU A 276 -0.12 19.79 20.13
CA GLU A 276 0.69 19.55 21.35
C GLU A 276 1.51 20.79 21.75
N ASP A 277 1.71 20.92 23.07
CA ASP A 277 2.27 22.05 23.82
C ASP A 277 3.64 22.56 23.30
N ASP A 278 3.88 23.86 23.54
CA ASP A 278 5.12 24.63 23.33
C ASP A 278 5.56 24.94 21.87
N THR A 279 4.71 24.68 20.87
CA THR A 279 5.03 25.06 19.49
C THR A 279 4.44 26.43 19.14
N ILE A 280 5.31 27.42 18.88
CA ILE A 280 4.91 28.69 18.26
C ILE A 280 4.33 28.39 16.87
N TYR A 281 3.03 28.63 16.71
CA TYR A 281 2.35 28.55 15.43
C TYR A 281 2.72 29.74 14.54
N THR A 282 3.17 29.44 13.33
CA THR A 282 3.10 30.36 12.20
C THR A 282 2.44 29.61 11.04
N ALA A 283 1.11 29.66 10.90
CA ALA A 283 0.57 29.39 9.57
C ALA A 283 0.94 30.54 8.67
N THR A 284 1.75 30.22 7.68
CA THR A 284 1.99 31.07 6.52
C THR A 284 0.95 30.81 5.41
N GLY A 285 -0.07 29.98 5.67
CA GLY A 285 -1.14 29.59 4.74
C GLY A 285 -2.57 29.71 5.29
N ASN A 286 -3.57 29.75 4.41
CA ASN A 286 -4.98 29.92 4.75
C ASN A 286 -5.62 28.59 5.20
N ILE A 287 -6.03 28.47 6.48
CA ILE A 287 -6.98 27.44 6.92
C ILE A 287 -8.39 27.94 6.58
N LYS A 288 -9.14 27.18 5.75
CA LYS A 288 -10.56 27.44 5.45
C LYS A 288 -11.40 26.24 5.87
N GLY A 289 -11.85 26.22 7.13
CA GLY A 289 -12.71 25.18 7.68
C GLY A 289 -13.12 25.51 9.12
N ASP A 290 -14.17 24.86 9.62
CA ASP A 290 -14.60 25.01 11.01
C ASP A 290 -13.60 24.29 11.93
N VAL A 291 -12.87 25.07 12.72
CA VAL A 291 -12.05 24.56 13.83
C VAL A 291 -12.91 24.65 15.08
N ILE A 292 -13.29 23.50 15.63
CA ILE A 292 -14.00 23.44 16.92
C ILE A 292 -12.94 23.34 18.00
N ASP A 293 -12.75 24.44 18.72
CA ASP A 293 -11.94 24.52 19.93
C ASP A 293 -12.82 24.13 21.14
N PHE A 294 -12.32 23.29 22.05
CA PHE A 294 -13.03 22.85 23.25
C PHE A 294 -12.44 23.48 24.51
#